data_AF-A0A453GCC1-F1
#
_entry.id   AF-A0A453GCC1-F1
#
_cell.length_a   1.000
_cell.length_b   1.000
_cell.length_c   1.000
_cell.angle_alpha   90.00
_cell.angle_beta   90.00
_cell.angle_gamma   90.00
#
_symmetry.space_group_name_H-M   'P 1'
#
loop_
_entity.id
_entity.type
_entity.pdbx_description
1 polymer ?
#
loop_
_entity_poly.entity_id
_entity_poly.type
_entity_poly.pdbx_seq_one_letter_code
_entity_poly.pdbx_strand_id
1 'polypeptide(L)'
;KRHSIYRVPERIKNLHNSKAYQPELVSLGPFHHGDPELLPMEEHKRRAVVHLVKRSGRPLREFVAAVAEVAQQLQDAYKDLGDEWRGAAGGGTDRFVQLMVTDGCFLVEAMRMDALRGKVHEEYAPNDPVFSKYGYLYLWNYIQSDMVVVENQLPLLLLQRLLIVLDHHKYQVRTFRSFIHPL
;
A
#
# COMPACT_ATOMS: atom_id res chain seq x y z
N LYS A 1 16.14 -18.05 -0.87
CA LYS A 1 15.14 -16.96 -0.95
C LYS A 1 14.42 -16.87 0.39
N ARG A 2 14.19 -15.68 0.95
CA ARG A 2 13.50 -15.51 2.24
C ARG A 2 12.15 -14.85 1.96
N HIS A 3 11.11 -15.68 1.88
CA HIS A 3 9.74 -15.19 1.73
C HIS A 3 9.22 -14.68 3.08
N SER A 4 8.44 -13.61 3.05
CA SER A 4 7.80 -13.02 4.24
C SER A 4 6.30 -12.76 4.04
N ILE A 5 5.78 -12.88 2.81
CA ILE A 5 4.37 -12.69 2.48
C ILE A 5 3.86 -13.96 1.80
N TYR A 6 2.74 -14.48 2.29
CA TYR A 6 2.25 -15.81 1.95
C TYR A 6 0.77 -15.76 1.61
N ARG A 7 0.36 -16.56 0.62
CA ARG A 7 -1.04 -16.96 0.49
C ARG A 7 -1.36 -18.04 1.53
N VAL A 8 -2.48 -17.87 2.21
CA VAL A 8 -3.02 -18.85 3.14
C VAL A 8 -3.49 -20.06 2.34
N PRO A 9 -3.05 -21.29 2.67
CA PRO A 9 -3.53 -22.49 2.00
C PRO A 9 -5.06 -22.62 2.08
N GLU A 10 -5.69 -23.01 0.98
CA GLU A 10 -7.16 -23.17 0.86
C GLU A 10 -7.76 -24.07 1.95
N ARG A 11 -7.03 -25.12 2.36
CA ARG A 11 -7.43 -25.99 3.46
C ARG A 11 -7.65 -25.21 4.78
N ILE A 12 -6.83 -24.19 5.05
CA ILE A 12 -6.96 -23.37 6.27
C ILE A 12 -8.13 -22.40 6.13
N LYS A 13 -8.28 -21.77 4.95
CA LYS A 13 -9.41 -20.86 4.66
C LYS A 13 -10.76 -21.56 4.88
N ASN A 14 -10.89 -22.79 4.40
CA ASN A 14 -12.12 -23.57 4.50
C ASN A 14 -12.47 -24.03 5.93
N LEU A 15 -11.51 -24.05 6.85
CA LEU A 15 -11.73 -24.52 8.23
C LEU A 15 -12.22 -23.42 9.18
N HIS A 16 -11.80 -22.17 8.98
CA HIS A 16 -11.97 -21.12 9.99
C HIS A 16 -12.84 -19.94 9.56
N ASN A 17 -12.72 -19.49 8.30
CA ASN A 17 -13.58 -18.52 7.58
C ASN A 17 -12.71 -17.95 6.44
N SER A 18 -13.05 -18.21 5.18
CA SER A 18 -12.26 -17.74 4.04
C SER A 18 -12.18 -16.22 3.94
N LYS A 19 -13.24 -15.51 4.40
CA LYS A 19 -13.31 -14.05 4.39
C LYS A 19 -12.31 -13.38 5.33
N ALA A 20 -11.82 -14.10 6.35
CA ALA A 20 -10.84 -13.55 7.30
C ALA A 20 -9.46 -13.28 6.67
N TYR A 21 -9.22 -13.79 5.46
CA TYR A 21 -7.95 -13.68 4.75
C TYR A 21 -8.04 -12.86 3.47
N GLN A 22 -9.21 -12.27 3.18
CA GLN A 22 -9.44 -11.45 2.00
C GLN A 22 -9.70 -10.00 2.43
N PRO A 23 -9.12 -9.01 1.75
CA PRO A 23 -9.46 -7.62 1.99
C PRO A 23 -10.89 -7.32 1.52
N GLU A 24 -11.55 -6.38 2.19
CA GLU A 24 -12.95 -6.01 1.91
C GLU A 24 -13.08 -4.71 1.11
N LEU A 25 -12.10 -3.81 1.20
CA LEU A 25 -12.18 -2.45 0.68
C LEU A 25 -10.98 -2.06 -0.19
N VAL A 26 -9.76 -2.44 0.20
CA VAL A 26 -8.53 -2.06 -0.49
C VAL A 26 -7.58 -3.23 -0.69
N SER A 27 -7.24 -3.49 -1.95
CA SER A 27 -6.13 -4.38 -2.28
C SER A 27 -4.78 -3.66 -2.16
N LEU A 28 -3.85 -4.30 -1.48
CA LEU A 28 -2.45 -3.93 -1.32
C LEU A 28 -1.56 -5.08 -1.78
N GLY A 29 -0.77 -4.81 -2.80
CA GLY A 29 0.12 -5.78 -3.40
C GLY A 29 -0.58 -6.71 -4.40
N PRO A 30 0.15 -7.72 -4.89
CA PRO A 30 -0.22 -8.46 -6.09
C PRO A 30 -1.32 -9.51 -5.89
N PHE A 31 -1.56 -9.97 -4.65
CA PHE A 31 -2.37 -11.17 -4.44
C PHE A 31 -3.87 -10.97 -4.68
N HIS A 32 -4.39 -9.78 -4.42
CA HIS A 32 -5.79 -9.37 -4.62
C HIS A 32 -5.94 -8.29 -5.71
N HIS A 33 -4.88 -8.05 -6.47
CA HIS A 33 -4.88 -6.99 -7.47
C HIS A 33 -5.79 -7.36 -8.64
N GLY A 34 -6.75 -6.48 -8.93
CA GLY A 34 -7.72 -6.66 -10.01
C GLY A 34 -9.03 -7.33 -9.60
N ASP A 35 -9.18 -7.69 -8.32
CA ASP A 35 -10.45 -8.22 -7.80
C ASP A 35 -11.57 -7.18 -8.01
N PRO A 36 -12.68 -7.53 -8.68
CA PRO A 36 -13.72 -6.56 -9.08
C PRO A 36 -14.29 -5.73 -7.94
N GLU A 37 -14.41 -6.33 -6.75
CA GLU A 37 -14.95 -5.70 -5.55
C GLU A 37 -14.01 -4.61 -4.98
N LEU A 38 -12.70 -4.71 -5.27
CA LEU A 38 -11.66 -3.82 -4.75
C LEU A 38 -11.24 -2.72 -5.74
N LEU A 39 -11.64 -2.86 -7.02
CA LEU A 39 -11.35 -1.90 -8.09
C LEU A 39 -11.73 -0.44 -7.78
N PRO A 40 -12.84 -0.12 -7.08
CA PRO A 40 -13.18 1.27 -6.78
C PRO A 40 -12.08 2.02 -6.02
N MET A 41 -11.29 1.32 -5.19
CA MET A 41 -10.22 1.94 -4.41
C MET A 41 -8.99 2.28 -5.24
N GLU A 42 -8.81 1.68 -6.43
CA GLU A 42 -7.67 1.94 -7.31
C GLU A 42 -7.60 3.42 -7.77
N GLU A 43 -8.74 4.10 -7.92
CA GLU A 43 -8.74 5.53 -8.24
C GLU A 43 -8.17 6.35 -7.06
N HIS A 44 -8.58 6.02 -5.84
CA HIS A 44 -8.14 6.67 -4.61
C HIS A 44 -6.64 6.44 -4.36
N LYS A 45 -6.12 5.25 -4.68
CA LYS A 45 -4.66 4.98 -4.65
C LYS A 45 -3.88 5.85 -5.62
N ARG A 46 -4.36 6.04 -6.84
CA ARG A 46 -3.72 6.94 -7.82
C ARG A 46 -3.77 8.39 -7.36
N ARG A 47 -4.87 8.84 -6.75
CA ARG A 47 -4.92 10.19 -6.15
C ARG A 47 -3.91 10.34 -5.02
N ALA A 48 -3.77 9.33 -4.14
CA ALA A 48 -2.75 9.33 -3.09
C ALA A 48 -1.34 9.52 -3.65
N VAL A 49 -0.98 8.85 -4.76
CA VAL A 49 0.30 9.08 -5.46
C VAL A 49 0.45 10.54 -5.88
N VAL A 50 -0.57 11.12 -6.53
CA VAL A 50 -0.51 12.52 -7.01
C VAL A 50 -0.27 13.50 -5.85
N HIS A 51 -1.03 13.38 -4.76
CA HIS A 51 -0.90 14.28 -3.61
C HIS A 51 0.44 14.10 -2.89
N LEU A 52 0.88 12.87 -2.69
CA LEU A 52 2.15 12.57 -2.04
C LEU A 52 3.35 13.05 -2.87
N VAL A 53 3.34 12.83 -4.19
CA VAL A 53 4.37 13.33 -5.11
C VAL A 53 4.39 14.86 -5.09
N LYS A 54 3.23 15.52 -5.23
CA LYS A 54 3.12 16.98 -5.17
C LYS A 54 3.68 17.55 -3.87
N ARG A 55 3.31 16.96 -2.73
CA ARG A 55 3.75 17.40 -1.39
C ARG A 55 5.24 17.17 -1.16
N SER A 56 5.79 16.07 -1.69
CA SER A 56 7.23 15.77 -1.57
C SER A 56 8.11 16.77 -2.32
N GLY A 57 7.57 17.41 -3.37
CA GLY A 57 8.36 18.23 -4.29
C GLY A 57 9.33 17.40 -5.16
N ARG A 58 9.25 16.08 -5.13
CA ARG A 58 10.08 15.15 -5.90
C ARG A 58 9.28 14.63 -7.10
N PRO A 59 9.91 14.42 -8.27
CA PRO A 59 9.22 13.87 -9.42
C PRO A 59 8.90 12.38 -9.23
N LEU A 60 7.75 11.92 -9.74
CA LEU A 60 7.31 10.51 -9.64
C LEU A 60 8.39 9.50 -10.09
N ARG A 61 9.19 9.85 -11.09
CA ARG A 61 10.29 8.99 -11.60
C ARG A 61 11.29 8.57 -10.51
N GLU A 62 11.47 9.37 -9.47
CA GLU A 62 12.37 9.02 -8.37
C GLU A 62 11.78 7.98 -7.43
N PHE A 63 10.47 8.02 -7.18
CA PHE A 63 9.77 6.96 -6.46
C PHE A 63 9.85 5.65 -7.24
N VAL A 64 9.58 5.71 -8.55
CA VAL A 64 9.68 4.56 -9.45
C VAL A 64 11.10 4.00 -9.45
N ALA A 65 12.13 4.84 -9.62
CA ALA A 65 13.53 4.40 -9.59
C ALA A 65 13.91 3.76 -8.25
N ALA A 66 13.54 4.38 -7.12
CA ALA A 66 13.87 3.87 -5.80
C ALA A 66 13.24 2.51 -5.48
N VAL A 67 12.06 2.23 -6.04
CA VAL A 67 11.38 0.93 -5.94
C VAL A 67 11.94 -0.07 -6.96
N ALA A 68 12.23 0.37 -8.19
CA ALA A 68 12.84 -0.46 -9.22
C ALA A 68 14.19 -1.04 -8.79
N GLU A 69 15.01 -0.25 -8.09
CA GLU A 69 16.30 -0.68 -7.51
C GLU A 69 16.18 -1.91 -6.59
N VAL A 70 15.05 -2.06 -5.90
CA VAL A 70 14.81 -3.17 -4.97
C VAL A 70 13.74 -4.16 -5.48
N ALA A 71 13.29 -4.04 -6.73
CA ALA A 71 12.14 -4.77 -7.24
C ALA A 71 12.29 -6.29 -7.09
N GLN A 72 13.47 -6.83 -7.37
CA GLN A 72 13.74 -8.26 -7.21
C GLN A 72 13.59 -8.72 -5.75
N GLN A 73 14.06 -7.92 -4.78
CA GLN A 73 13.93 -8.23 -3.35
C GLN A 73 12.46 -8.18 -2.92
N LEU A 74 11.69 -7.22 -3.44
CA LEU A 74 10.26 -7.11 -3.19
C LEU A 74 9.49 -8.30 -3.78
N GLN A 75 9.79 -8.70 -5.02
CA GLN A 75 9.20 -9.89 -5.65
C GLN A 75 9.56 -11.19 -4.93
N ASP A 76 10.77 -11.30 -4.39
CA ASP A 76 11.20 -12.47 -3.61
C ASP A 76 10.61 -12.50 -2.19
N ALA A 77 10.08 -11.39 -1.68
CA ALA A 77 9.36 -11.37 -0.41
C ALA A 77 8.02 -12.12 -0.48
N TYR A 78 7.39 -12.17 -1.67
CA TYR A 78 6.16 -12.93 -1.91
C TYR A 78 6.47 -14.39 -2.26
N LYS A 79 5.88 -15.32 -1.51
CA LYS A 79 5.87 -16.74 -1.87
C LYS A 79 4.86 -16.96 -3.01
N ASP A 80 5.22 -17.79 -3.99
CA ASP A 80 4.34 -18.20 -5.09
C ASP A 80 3.75 -17.01 -5.88
N LEU A 81 4.52 -15.92 -6.00
CA LEU A 81 4.14 -14.76 -6.83
C LEU A 81 4.03 -15.17 -8.30
N GLY A 82 2.89 -14.83 -8.91
CA GLY A 82 2.56 -15.17 -10.31
C GLY A 82 3.57 -14.62 -11.33
N ASP A 83 3.69 -15.33 -12.45
CA ASP A 83 4.63 -14.99 -13.53
C ASP A 83 4.30 -13.65 -14.19
N GLU A 84 3.03 -13.18 -14.12
CA GLU A 84 2.65 -11.86 -14.62
C GLU A 84 3.34 -10.70 -13.88
N TRP A 85 3.86 -10.96 -12.68
CA TRP A 85 4.61 -10.02 -11.86
C TRP A 85 6.12 -10.22 -11.97
N ARG A 86 6.60 -11.21 -12.74
CA ARG A 86 8.01 -11.56 -12.89
C ARG A 86 8.49 -11.38 -14.34
N GLY A 87 9.78 -11.10 -14.49
CA GLY A 87 10.49 -11.20 -15.77
C GLY A 87 10.40 -9.99 -16.71
N ALA A 88 11.32 -9.98 -17.69
CA ALA A 88 11.49 -8.93 -18.69
C ALA A 88 10.64 -9.14 -19.96
N ALA A 89 10.24 -10.37 -20.26
CA ALA A 89 9.60 -10.74 -21.54
C ALA A 89 8.16 -10.21 -21.73
N GLY A 90 7.61 -9.47 -20.76
CA GLY A 90 6.30 -8.85 -20.84
C GLY A 90 6.12 -7.61 -19.94
N GLY A 91 7.21 -6.99 -19.49
CA GLY A 91 7.15 -5.84 -18.58
C GLY A 91 6.57 -6.15 -17.19
N GLY A 92 6.59 -7.42 -16.76
CA GLY A 92 6.02 -7.85 -15.48
C GLY A 92 6.67 -7.16 -14.28
N THR A 93 7.99 -7.00 -14.30
CA THR A 93 8.70 -6.22 -13.27
C THR A 93 8.28 -4.74 -13.27
N ASP A 94 8.07 -4.12 -14.43
CA ASP A 94 7.65 -2.71 -14.49
C ASP A 94 6.22 -2.54 -13.96
N ARG A 95 5.32 -3.45 -14.32
CA ARG A 95 3.95 -3.50 -13.77
C ARG A 95 3.97 -3.71 -12.25
N PHE A 96 4.83 -4.60 -11.77
CA PHE A 96 5.02 -4.83 -10.34
C PHE A 96 5.53 -3.58 -9.63
N VAL A 97 6.53 -2.88 -10.20
CA VAL A 97 7.03 -1.61 -9.64
C VAL A 97 5.93 -0.55 -9.59
N GLN A 98 5.13 -0.40 -10.64
CA GLN A 98 4.01 0.54 -10.66
C GLN A 98 2.97 0.23 -9.58
N LEU A 99 2.66 -1.05 -9.38
CA LEU A 99 1.77 -1.51 -8.31
C LEU A 99 2.37 -1.16 -6.94
N MET A 100 3.63 -1.49 -6.70
CA MET A 100 4.30 -1.22 -5.43
C MET A 100 4.38 0.28 -5.11
N VAL A 101 4.68 1.13 -6.10
CA VAL A 101 4.67 2.59 -5.90
C VAL A 101 3.26 3.07 -5.56
N THR A 102 2.25 2.60 -6.29
CA THR A 102 0.86 3.02 -6.08
C THR A 102 0.35 2.63 -4.70
N ASP A 103 0.52 1.37 -4.33
CA ASP A 103 0.03 0.83 -3.06
C ASP A 103 0.84 1.34 -1.88
N GLY A 104 2.16 1.49 -2.04
CA GLY A 104 3.02 2.05 -1.02
C GLY A 104 2.74 3.54 -0.75
N CYS A 105 2.50 4.33 -1.80
CA CYS A 105 2.09 5.73 -1.63
C CYS A 105 0.71 5.85 -0.96
N PHE A 106 -0.24 5.00 -1.33
CA PHE A 106 -1.54 4.93 -0.65
C PHE A 106 -1.37 4.59 0.83
N LEU A 107 -0.56 3.59 1.16
CA LEU A 107 -0.31 3.19 2.54
C LEU A 107 0.30 4.33 3.37
N VAL A 108 1.26 5.08 2.80
CA VAL A 108 1.83 6.27 3.45
C VAL A 108 0.77 7.36 3.67
N GLU A 109 -0.12 7.61 2.70
CA GLU A 109 -1.23 8.55 2.86
C GLU A 109 -2.27 8.09 3.89
N ALA A 110 -2.60 6.80 3.92
CA ALA A 110 -3.52 6.22 4.90
C ALA A 110 -2.96 6.35 6.32
N MET A 111 -1.68 6.03 6.53
CA MET A 111 -1.00 6.24 7.83
C MET A 111 -0.95 7.72 8.22
N ARG A 112 -0.77 8.62 7.26
CA ARG A 112 -0.83 10.07 7.51
C ARG A 112 -2.24 10.52 7.89
N MET A 113 -3.27 10.02 7.22
CA MET A 113 -4.66 10.32 7.52
C MET A 113 -5.00 9.93 8.96
N ASP A 114 -4.55 8.77 9.42
CA ASP A 114 -4.69 8.33 10.82
C ASP A 114 -3.92 9.21 11.80
N ALA A 115 -2.64 9.48 11.52
CA ALA A 115 -1.82 10.36 12.37
C ALA A 115 -2.44 11.76 12.55
N LEU A 116 -3.19 12.24 11.56
CA LEU A 116 -3.90 13.52 11.57
C LEU A 116 -5.38 13.40 11.98
N ARG A 117 -5.87 12.20 12.29
CA ARG A 117 -7.29 11.91 12.60
C ARG A 117 -8.25 12.50 11.55
N GLY A 118 -7.93 12.27 10.27
CA GLY A 118 -8.71 12.75 9.13
C GLY A 118 -8.52 14.23 8.77
N LYS A 119 -7.67 14.98 9.48
CA LYS A 119 -7.42 16.42 9.21
C LYS A 119 -6.42 16.65 8.05
N VAL A 120 -6.70 16.06 6.88
CA VAL A 120 -5.89 16.16 5.64
C VAL A 120 -6.42 17.22 4.65
N HIS A 121 -7.40 18.02 5.07
CA HIS A 121 -8.22 18.91 4.23
C HIS A 121 -7.49 20.02 3.47
N GLU A 122 -6.24 20.35 3.83
CA GLU A 122 -5.48 21.39 3.12
C GLU A 122 -5.02 20.92 1.73
N GLU A 123 -5.00 19.60 1.49
CA GLU A 123 -4.49 19.01 0.26
C GLU A 123 -5.55 18.25 -0.54
N TYR A 124 -6.56 17.71 0.13
CA TYR A 124 -7.69 17.02 -0.48
C TYR A 124 -8.95 17.88 -0.38
N ALA A 125 -9.90 17.67 -1.29
CA ALA A 125 -11.19 18.34 -1.22
C ALA A 125 -11.88 18.01 0.13
N PRO A 126 -12.59 18.97 0.76
CA PRO A 126 -13.29 18.71 2.03
C PRO A 126 -14.26 17.52 1.99
N ASN A 127 -14.80 17.21 0.80
CA ASN A 127 -15.69 16.10 0.50
C ASN A 127 -14.99 14.93 -0.23
N ASP A 128 -13.66 14.82 -0.19
CA ASP A 128 -12.99 13.62 -0.74
C ASP A 128 -13.53 12.37 -0.04
N PRO A 129 -13.92 11.33 -0.80
CA PRO A 129 -14.58 10.14 -0.23
C PRO A 129 -13.67 9.31 0.69
N VAL A 130 -12.34 9.41 0.55
CA VAL A 130 -11.38 8.63 1.33
C VAL A 130 -10.56 9.54 2.25
N PHE A 131 -9.89 10.54 1.68
CA PHE A 131 -8.96 11.41 2.38
C PHE A 131 -9.65 12.68 2.88
N SER A 132 -10.65 12.50 3.74
CA SER A 132 -11.33 13.58 4.45
C SER A 132 -11.68 13.14 5.88
N LYS A 133 -12.15 14.06 6.72
CA LYS A 133 -12.69 13.71 8.04
C LYS A 133 -13.82 12.68 7.94
N TYR A 134 -14.72 12.81 6.96
CA TYR A 134 -15.80 11.83 6.77
C TYR A 134 -15.26 10.50 6.28
N GLY A 135 -14.34 10.50 5.31
CA GLY A 135 -13.67 9.28 4.85
C GLY A 135 -12.95 8.55 5.99
N TYR A 136 -12.25 9.28 6.86
CA TYR A 136 -11.65 8.72 8.07
C TYR A 136 -12.71 8.13 9.03
N LEU A 137 -13.82 8.82 9.30
CA LEU A 137 -14.86 8.29 10.19
C LEU A 137 -15.51 6.99 9.68
N TYR A 138 -15.70 6.85 8.37
CA TYR A 138 -16.47 5.74 7.81
C TYR A 138 -15.62 4.61 7.22
N LEU A 139 -14.45 4.92 6.68
CA LEU A 139 -13.62 3.95 5.94
C LEU A 139 -12.39 3.49 6.72
N TRP A 140 -11.91 4.25 7.70
CA TRP A 140 -10.63 3.94 8.37
C TRP A 140 -10.60 2.53 8.97
N ASN A 141 -11.67 2.09 9.64
CA ASN A 141 -11.72 0.76 10.23
C ASN A 141 -11.57 -0.36 9.18
N TYR A 142 -12.15 -0.18 7.99
CA TYR A 142 -12.03 -1.15 6.90
C TYR A 142 -10.63 -1.10 6.28
N ILE A 143 -10.09 0.09 6.02
CA ILE A 143 -8.72 0.27 5.52
C ILE A 143 -7.71 -0.35 6.50
N GLN A 144 -7.88 -0.12 7.80
CA GLN A 144 -7.01 -0.65 8.85
C GLN A 144 -7.08 -2.18 8.93
N SER A 145 -8.28 -2.76 8.84
CA SER A 145 -8.47 -4.21 8.77
C SER A 145 -7.75 -4.81 7.56
N ASP A 146 -7.94 -4.24 6.38
CA ASP A 146 -7.30 -4.71 5.14
C ASP A 146 -5.77 -4.58 5.19
N MET A 147 -5.25 -3.54 5.84
CA MET A 147 -3.82 -3.35 6.06
C MET A 147 -3.16 -4.45 6.88
N VAL A 148 -3.92 -5.22 7.68
CA VAL A 148 -3.39 -6.32 8.51
C VAL A 148 -3.76 -7.71 8.00
N VAL A 149 -4.53 -7.81 6.92
CA VAL A 149 -4.84 -9.08 6.26
C VAL A 149 -3.55 -9.69 5.70
N VAL A 150 -3.26 -10.94 6.06
CA VAL A 150 -1.99 -11.61 5.71
C VAL A 150 -1.74 -11.73 4.21
N GLU A 151 -2.79 -11.89 3.40
CA GLU A 151 -2.69 -11.94 1.94
C GLU A 151 -2.60 -10.55 1.29
N ASN A 152 -2.76 -9.48 2.08
CA ASN A 152 -2.85 -8.09 1.63
C ASN A 152 -1.70 -7.23 2.16
N GLN A 153 -0.51 -7.81 2.26
CA GLN A 153 0.67 -7.17 2.85
C GLN A 153 1.60 -6.58 1.79
N LEU A 154 2.29 -5.50 2.16
CA LEU A 154 3.42 -4.93 1.43
C LEU A 154 4.73 -5.18 2.20
N PRO A 155 5.86 -5.47 1.52
CA PRO A 155 7.14 -5.65 2.20
C PRO A 155 7.58 -4.35 2.90
N LEU A 156 8.06 -4.42 4.14
CA LEU A 156 8.56 -3.24 4.88
C LEU A 156 9.66 -2.49 4.10
N LEU A 157 10.48 -3.22 3.34
CA LEU A 157 11.52 -2.64 2.47
C LEU A 157 10.93 -1.61 1.49
N LEU A 158 9.73 -1.82 0.95
CA LEU A 158 9.05 -0.87 0.07
C LEU A 158 8.85 0.48 0.78
N LEU A 159 8.30 0.46 1.99
CA LEU A 159 8.06 1.67 2.77
C LEU A 159 9.36 2.39 3.08
N GLN A 160 10.42 1.67 3.45
CA GLN A 160 11.73 2.27 3.70
C GLN A 160 12.25 3.03 2.47
N ARG A 161 12.12 2.46 1.27
CA ARG A 161 12.56 3.11 0.03
C ARG A 161 11.74 4.34 -0.31
N LEU A 162 10.41 4.27 -0.19
CA LEU A 162 9.54 5.41 -0.43
C LEU A 162 9.81 6.54 0.59
N LEU A 163 10.02 6.20 1.86
CA LEU A 163 10.33 7.19 2.90
C LEU A 163 11.69 7.87 2.67
N ILE A 164 12.70 7.15 2.18
CA ILE A 164 13.99 7.76 1.79
C ILE A 164 13.80 8.82 0.69
N VAL A 165 12.96 8.53 -0.32
CA VAL A 165 12.63 9.51 -1.37
C VAL A 165 11.88 10.71 -0.79
N LEU A 166 11.00 10.47 0.18
CA LEU A 166 10.23 11.52 0.87
C LEU A 166 11.08 12.39 1.81
N ASP A 167 12.16 11.85 2.38
CA ASP A 167 12.84 12.44 3.54
C ASP A 167 14.14 13.20 3.24
N HIS A 168 14.24 13.88 2.09
CA HIS A 168 15.32 14.83 1.87
C HIS A 168 15.13 16.16 2.65
N HIS A 169 14.52 16.12 3.87
CA HIS A 169 14.46 17.14 4.96
C HIS A 169 13.09 17.30 5.69
N LYS A 170 12.06 16.44 5.56
CA LYS A 170 10.70 16.78 6.07
C LYS A 170 9.83 15.68 6.70
N TYR A 171 10.24 14.40 6.73
CA TYR A 171 9.34 13.32 7.18
C TYR A 171 9.71 12.66 8.52
N GLN A 172 10.78 13.10 9.17
CA GLN A 172 11.04 12.69 10.55
C GLN A 172 10.11 13.41 11.52
N VAL A 173 9.65 12.65 12.52
CA VAL A 173 8.86 13.06 13.69
C VAL A 173 7.33 13.10 13.46
N ARG A 174 6.70 11.92 13.30
CA ARG A 174 5.50 11.49 14.10
C ARG A 174 4.84 10.19 13.64
N THR A 175 4.98 9.76 12.37
CA THR A 175 4.07 8.77 11.76
C THR A 175 4.27 7.31 12.19
N PHE A 176 5.48 6.89 12.61
CA PHE A 176 5.74 5.47 12.94
C PHE A 176 5.57 5.11 14.41
N ARG A 177 5.54 6.09 15.34
CA ARG A 177 5.46 5.79 16.78
C ARG A 177 4.08 5.32 17.24
N SER A 178 3.01 5.59 16.49
CA SER A 178 1.64 5.19 16.86
C SER A 178 1.26 3.76 16.45
N PHE A 179 2.02 3.11 15.56
CA PHE A 179 1.70 1.76 15.06
C PHE A 179 2.36 0.62 15.86
N ILE A 180 3.36 0.91 16.72
CA ILE A 180 4.12 -0.11 17.47
C ILE A 180 3.67 -0.25 18.95
N HIS A 181 2.79 0.62 19.46
CA HIS A 181 2.11 0.44 20.75
C HIS A 181 0.65 0.90 20.61
N PRO A 182 -0.35 0.10 21.06
CA PRO A 182 -0.36 -0.55 22.37
C PRO A 182 -0.73 -2.04 22.34
N LEU A 183 0.21 -2.90 22.74
CA LEU A 183 -0.10 -4.10 23.54
C LEU A 183 0.22 -3.77 24.99
#